data_AF-A0A945PXL4-F1
#
_entry.id   AF-A0A945PXL4-F1
#
_cell.length_a   1.000
_cell.length_b   1.000
_cell.length_c   1.000
_cell.angle_alpha   90.00
_cell.angle_beta   90.00
_cell.angle_gamma   90.00
#
_symmetry.space_group_name_H-M   'P 1'
#
loop_
_entity.id
_entity.type
_entity.pdbx_description
1 polymer ?
#
loop_
_entity_poly.entity_id
_entity_poly.type
_entity_poly.pdbx_seq_one_letter_code
_entity_poly.pdbx_strand_id
1 'polypeptide(L)'
;MKPNILKIIVIALLATVAGFANFESMKPEFVDTLLDPYFNLQASLAGDDLAVAKANGAKLQSAIAKGTFTPKASSIRTLESGTQNIVNSTDIKTARNAFHAVSKELGDIVDNVGTTGKSDVLKIMCPMAFGGKGGE
;
A
#
# COMPACT_ATOMS: atom_id res chain seq x y z
N MET A 1 -62.92 -16.24 2.82
CA MET A 1 -61.92 -15.80 3.82
C MET A 1 -60.61 -15.50 3.10
N LYS A 2 -60.02 -14.34 3.39
CA LYS A 2 -58.76 -13.79 2.86
C LYS A 2 -57.56 -14.33 3.70
N PRO A 3 -56.30 -14.03 3.32
CA PRO A 3 -55.22 -14.98 3.01
C PRO A 3 -54.26 -15.20 4.20
N ASN A 4 -53.30 -16.14 4.09
CA ASN A 4 -52.11 -16.13 4.96
C ASN A 4 -50.85 -16.37 4.14
N ILE A 5 -50.37 -15.28 3.53
CA ILE A 5 -49.03 -15.12 2.98
C ILE A 5 -48.17 -14.61 4.14
N LEU A 6 -47.58 -15.52 4.93
CA LEU A 6 -46.51 -15.14 5.85
C LEU A 6 -45.81 -16.40 6.35
N LYS A 7 -44.59 -16.66 5.87
CA LYS A 7 -43.50 -17.23 6.68
C LYS A 7 -42.15 -17.11 5.94
N ILE A 8 -41.51 -15.97 6.21
CA ILE A 8 -40.09 -15.82 6.60
C ILE A 8 -39.03 -16.13 5.53
N ILE A 9 -38.44 -15.03 5.05
CA ILE A 9 -37.13 -14.88 4.42
C ILE A 9 -36.02 -14.93 5.50
N VAL A 10 -34.78 -15.28 5.11
CA VAL A 10 -33.45 -14.78 5.59
C VAL A 10 -32.46 -15.95 5.83
N ILE A 11 -31.63 -16.30 4.83
CA ILE A 11 -30.21 -15.90 4.59
C ILE A 11 -29.20 -16.64 5.49
N ALA A 12 -28.27 -17.36 4.85
CA ALA A 12 -26.86 -17.38 5.24
C ALA A 12 -25.99 -17.63 4.00
N LEU A 13 -25.73 -16.56 3.22
CA LEU A 13 -24.59 -16.51 2.32
C LEU A 13 -23.33 -16.47 3.19
N LEU A 14 -22.65 -17.60 3.36
CA LEU A 14 -21.28 -17.62 3.87
C LEU A 14 -20.35 -17.18 2.74
N ALA A 15 -20.30 -15.87 2.48
CA ALA A 15 -19.23 -15.28 1.69
C ALA A 15 -17.95 -15.33 2.53
N THR A 16 -16.96 -16.05 2.01
CA THR A 16 -15.62 -16.20 2.58
C THR A 16 -14.93 -14.84 2.74
N VAL A 17 -14.89 -14.30 3.96
CA VAL A 17 -14.10 -13.12 4.33
C VAL A 17 -12.63 -13.50 4.58
N ALA A 18 -11.96 -14.08 3.58
CA ALA A 18 -10.53 -14.44 3.71
C ALA A 18 -9.58 -13.23 3.51
N GLY A 19 -10.10 -12.03 3.22
CA GLY A 19 -9.28 -10.86 2.87
C GLY A 19 -8.79 -9.99 4.04
N PHE A 20 -9.47 -10.02 5.19
CA PHE A 20 -9.25 -9.02 6.25
C PHE A 20 -8.15 -9.40 7.27
N ALA A 21 -7.73 -10.67 7.30
CA ALA A 21 -6.77 -11.15 8.30
C ALA A 21 -5.34 -10.61 8.13
N ASN A 22 -5.00 -10.02 6.97
CA ASN A 22 -3.63 -9.57 6.70
C ASN A 22 -3.29 -8.19 7.28
N PHE A 23 -4.28 -7.38 7.66
CA PHE A 23 -4.07 -5.98 8.10
C PHE A 23 -4.54 -5.71 9.53
N GLU A 24 -5.12 -6.70 10.21
CA GLU A 24 -5.87 -6.56 11.47
C GLU A 24 -5.07 -5.95 12.64
N SER A 25 -3.73 -5.97 12.56
CA SER A 25 -2.85 -5.36 13.57
C SER A 25 -2.29 -3.98 13.18
N MET A 26 -2.48 -3.55 11.94
CA MET A 26 -2.02 -2.24 11.47
C MET A 26 -3.00 -1.15 11.88
N LYS A 27 -2.46 -0.05 12.42
CA LYS A 27 -3.26 1.11 12.81
C LYS A 27 -3.00 2.27 11.86
N PRO A 28 -3.98 3.17 11.64
CA PRO A 28 -3.80 4.32 10.77
C PRO A 28 -2.61 5.22 11.15
N GLU A 29 -2.27 5.34 12.44
CA GLU A 29 -1.10 6.13 12.88
C GLU A 29 0.21 5.60 12.31
N PHE A 30 0.32 4.28 12.10
CA PHE A 30 1.49 3.68 11.48
C PHE A 30 1.54 4.02 9.99
N VAL A 31 0.39 3.94 9.29
CA VAL A 31 0.28 4.26 7.87
C VAL A 31 0.72 5.70 7.61
N ASP A 32 0.31 6.64 8.46
CA ASP A 32 0.73 8.04 8.37
C ASP A 32 2.26 8.20 8.36
N THR A 33 3.00 7.35 9.11
CA THR A 33 4.47 7.41 9.14
C THR A 33 5.14 7.00 7.84
N LEU A 34 4.41 6.29 6.95
CA LEU A 34 4.91 5.83 5.67
C LEU A 34 4.76 6.89 4.57
N LEU A 35 3.79 7.80 4.70
CA LEU A 35 3.37 8.71 3.62
C LEU A 35 4.44 9.71 3.22
N ASP A 36 5.00 10.47 4.16
CA ASP A 36 6.04 11.46 3.87
C ASP A 36 7.27 10.86 3.18
N PRO A 37 7.91 9.79 3.68
CA PRO A 37 9.05 9.20 2.98
C PRO A 37 8.66 8.56 1.64
N TYR A 38 7.42 8.05 1.51
CA TYR A 38 6.89 7.56 0.24
C TYR A 38 6.76 8.66 -0.81
N PHE A 39 6.12 9.79 -0.49
CA PHE A 39 5.93 10.87 -1.47
C PHE A 39 7.26 11.55 -1.84
N ASN A 40 8.18 11.69 -0.89
CA ASN A 40 9.52 12.17 -1.17
C ASN A 40 10.30 11.20 -2.10
N LEU A 41 10.14 9.89 -1.88
CA LEU A 41 10.68 8.87 -2.78
C LEU A 41 10.06 8.98 -4.18
N GLN A 42 8.73 9.05 -4.29
CA GLN A 42 8.02 9.23 -5.56
C GLN A 42 8.51 10.47 -6.32
N ALA A 43 8.61 11.62 -5.64
CA ALA A 43 9.06 12.87 -6.24
C ALA A 43 10.50 12.79 -6.75
N SER A 44 11.41 12.21 -5.97
CA SER A 44 12.80 12.03 -6.39
C SER A 44 12.96 11.06 -7.56
N LEU A 45 12.16 9.98 -7.61
CA LEU A 45 12.10 9.09 -8.78
C LEU A 45 11.55 9.81 -10.01
N ALA A 46 10.53 10.66 -9.85
CA ALA A 46 9.99 11.46 -10.95
C ALA A 46 11.02 12.48 -11.46
N GLY A 47 11.83 13.06 -10.57
CA GLY A 47 12.89 14.02 -10.87
C GLY A 47 14.21 13.42 -11.38
N ASP A 48 14.27 12.11 -11.66
CA ASP A 48 15.47 11.40 -12.12
C ASP A 48 16.66 11.40 -11.12
N ASP A 49 16.43 11.74 -9.86
CA ASP A 49 17.48 11.85 -8.85
C ASP A 49 17.64 10.52 -8.07
N LEU A 50 18.46 9.62 -8.62
CA LEU A 50 18.70 8.31 -8.01
C LEU A 50 19.30 8.42 -6.60
N ALA A 51 20.18 9.39 -6.34
CA ALA A 51 20.83 9.51 -5.04
C ALA A 51 19.82 9.91 -3.96
N VAL A 52 18.98 10.91 -4.26
CA VAL A 52 17.90 11.34 -3.36
C VAL A 52 16.83 10.26 -3.24
N ALA A 53 16.50 9.55 -4.32
CA ALA A 53 15.57 8.41 -4.28
C ALA A 53 16.05 7.30 -3.34
N LYS A 54 17.33 6.92 -3.41
CA LYS A 54 17.90 5.93 -2.48
C LYS A 54 17.86 6.42 -1.03
N ALA A 55 18.14 7.70 -0.79
CA ALA A 55 18.07 8.28 0.55
C ALA A 55 16.64 8.27 1.12
N ASN A 56 15.63 8.62 0.31
CA ASN A 56 14.23 8.58 0.72
C ASN A 56 13.69 7.14 0.83
N GLY A 57 14.16 6.22 -0.01
CA GLY A 57 13.92 4.79 0.13
C GLY A 57 14.40 4.26 1.48
N ALA A 58 15.61 4.61 1.91
CA ALA A 58 16.13 4.22 3.24
C ALA A 58 15.29 4.81 4.40
N LYS A 59 14.78 6.03 4.26
CA LYS A 59 13.84 6.61 5.23
C LYS A 59 12.52 5.83 5.27
N LEU A 60 11.99 5.42 4.11
CA LEU A 60 10.79 4.58 4.04
C LEU A 60 11.03 3.21 4.68
N GLN A 61 12.17 2.56 4.43
CA GLN A 61 12.54 1.31 5.13
C GLN A 61 12.58 1.49 6.64
N SER A 62 13.15 2.61 7.10
CA SER A 62 13.20 2.94 8.53
C SER A 62 11.81 3.15 9.12
N ALA A 63 10.87 3.71 8.37
CA ALA A 63 9.48 3.85 8.79
C ALA A 63 8.77 2.48 8.85
N ILE A 64 8.95 1.63 7.83
CA ILE A 64 8.42 0.27 7.80
C ILE A 64 8.90 -0.54 9.01
N ALA A 65 10.18 -0.41 9.37
CA ALA A 65 10.80 -1.14 10.49
C ALA A 65 10.23 -0.74 11.88
N LYS A 66 9.56 0.40 12.00
CA LYS A 66 8.88 0.81 13.26
C LYS A 66 7.59 0.04 13.50
N GLY A 67 7.06 -0.64 12.48
CA GLY A 67 5.87 -1.47 12.60
C GLY A 67 6.13 -2.72 13.44
N THR A 68 5.43 -2.87 14.56
CA THR A 68 5.58 -4.01 15.48
C THR A 68 4.68 -5.19 15.09
N PHE A 69 4.70 -5.61 13.83
CA PHE A 69 3.82 -6.66 13.32
C PHE A 69 4.50 -8.03 13.36
N THR A 70 3.93 -8.95 14.15
CA THR A 70 4.41 -10.33 14.23
C THR A 70 3.22 -11.29 14.12
N PRO A 71 3.15 -12.12 13.05
CA PRO A 71 4.01 -12.09 11.87
C PRO A 71 3.80 -10.81 11.04
N LYS A 72 4.82 -10.38 10.28
CA LYS A 72 4.64 -9.30 9.30
C LYS A 72 3.53 -9.69 8.31
N ALA A 73 2.64 -8.77 7.98
CA ALA A 73 1.72 -8.93 6.87
C ALA A 73 2.49 -9.17 5.56
N SER A 74 1.90 -9.89 4.60
CA SER A 74 2.50 -10.05 3.27
C SER A 74 2.76 -8.71 2.60
N SER A 75 1.84 -7.76 2.73
CA SER A 75 1.96 -6.39 2.21
C SER A 75 3.18 -5.67 2.75
N ILE A 76 3.45 -5.76 4.06
CA ILE A 76 4.66 -5.18 4.67
C ILE A 76 5.93 -5.81 4.14
N ARG A 77 5.96 -7.14 3.95
CA ARG A 77 7.14 -7.80 3.35
C ARG A 77 7.38 -7.36 1.91
N THR A 78 6.32 -7.25 1.10
CA THR A 78 6.43 -6.80 -0.29
C THR A 78 6.87 -5.34 -0.35
N LEU A 79 6.28 -4.48 0.48
CA LEU A 79 6.64 -3.07 0.59
C LEU A 79 8.13 -2.90 0.99
N GLU A 80 8.58 -3.66 2.00
CA GLU A 80 9.97 -3.68 2.46
C GLU A 80 10.94 -4.13 1.35
N SER A 81 10.61 -5.23 0.67
CA SER A 81 11.42 -5.78 -0.43
C SER A 81 11.49 -4.83 -1.62
N GLY A 82 10.35 -4.27 -2.04
CA GLY A 82 10.29 -3.28 -3.12
C GLY A 82 11.13 -2.05 -2.81
N THR A 83 11.05 -1.54 -1.57
CA THR A 83 11.84 -0.39 -1.12
C THR A 83 13.34 -0.73 -1.09
N GLN A 84 13.71 -1.93 -0.64
CA GLN A 84 15.11 -2.38 -0.66
C GLN A 84 15.68 -2.46 -2.08
N ASN A 85 14.87 -2.89 -3.06
CA ASN A 85 15.28 -2.95 -4.46
C ASN A 85 15.59 -1.55 -5.02
N ILE A 86 14.81 -0.53 -4.63
CA ILE A 86 15.09 0.87 -4.98
C ILE A 86 16.42 1.32 -4.36
N VAL A 87 16.62 1.09 -3.06
CA VAL A 87 17.85 1.47 -2.35
C VAL A 87 19.08 0.80 -2.97
N ASN A 88 18.96 -0.45 -3.42
CA ASN A 88 20.06 -1.20 -4.03
C ASN A 88 20.22 -0.95 -5.53
N SER A 89 19.32 -0.19 -6.15
CA SER A 89 19.38 0.08 -7.60
C SER A 89 20.65 0.84 -7.98
N THR A 90 21.19 0.47 -9.14
CA THR A 90 22.38 1.09 -9.75
C THR A 90 22.04 2.19 -10.75
N ASP A 91 20.79 2.23 -11.21
CA ASP A 91 20.30 3.20 -12.19
C ASP A 91 18.84 3.58 -11.91
N ILE A 92 18.43 4.74 -12.43
CA ILE A 92 17.11 5.31 -12.18
C ILE A 92 15.97 4.49 -12.79
N LYS A 93 16.22 3.79 -13.90
CA LYS A 93 15.20 2.99 -14.59
C LYS A 93 14.86 1.76 -13.75
N THR A 94 15.87 1.08 -13.20
CA THR A 94 15.69 -0.04 -12.27
C THR A 94 14.96 0.41 -11.01
N ALA A 95 15.32 1.56 -10.44
CA ALA A 95 14.65 2.12 -9.26
C ALA A 95 13.16 2.42 -9.53
N ARG A 96 12.85 3.05 -10.66
CA ARG A 96 11.45 3.31 -11.07
C ARG A 96 10.66 2.03 -11.28
N ASN A 97 11.25 1.01 -11.90
CA ASN A 97 10.57 -0.27 -12.09
C ASN A 97 10.25 -0.95 -10.76
N ALA A 98 11.17 -0.89 -9.79
CA ALA A 98 10.94 -1.42 -8.43
C ALA A 98 9.85 -0.66 -7.68
N PHE A 99 9.67 0.64 -7.94
CA PHE A 99 8.66 1.48 -7.30
C PHE A 99 7.22 1.04 -7.58
N HIS A 100 6.95 0.32 -8.68
CA HIS A 100 5.62 -0.21 -8.95
C HIS A 100 5.09 -1.10 -7.81
N ALA A 101 5.93 -1.99 -7.27
CA ALA A 101 5.53 -2.83 -6.14
C ALA A 101 5.33 -2.00 -4.87
N VAL A 102 6.13 -0.95 -4.68
CA VAL A 102 6.01 -0.07 -3.50
C VAL A 102 4.71 0.72 -3.54
N SER A 103 4.35 1.30 -4.70
CA SER A 103 3.16 2.14 -4.83
C SER A 103 1.87 1.32 -4.69
N LYS A 104 1.80 0.17 -5.36
CA LYS A 104 0.67 -0.76 -5.23
C LYS A 104 0.45 -1.21 -3.79
N GLU A 105 1.50 -1.68 -3.11
CA GLU A 105 1.34 -2.24 -1.76
C GLU A 105 1.02 -1.16 -0.73
N LEU A 106 1.56 0.06 -0.87
CA LEU A 106 1.15 1.16 -0.01
C LEU A 106 -0.30 1.59 -0.29
N GLY A 107 -0.72 1.63 -1.55
CA GLY A 107 -2.11 1.86 -1.94
C GLY A 107 -3.06 0.85 -1.30
N ASP A 108 -2.72 -0.45 -1.38
CA ASP A 108 -3.49 -1.53 -0.73
C ASP A 108 -3.52 -1.36 0.80
N ILE A 109 -2.43 -0.94 1.45
CA ILE A 109 -2.42 -0.64 2.89
C ILE A 109 -3.36 0.52 3.21
N VAL A 110 -3.31 1.61 2.44
CA VAL A 110 -4.18 2.78 2.65
C VAL A 110 -5.66 2.42 2.45
N ASP A 111 -5.99 1.62 1.44
CA ASP A 111 -7.37 1.21 1.16
C ASP A 111 -7.96 0.32 2.26
N ASN A 112 -7.14 -0.50 2.93
CA ASN A 112 -7.61 -1.47 3.93
C ASN A 112 -7.47 -0.98 5.39
N VAL A 113 -6.49 -0.13 5.68
CA VAL A 113 -6.20 0.36 7.04
C VAL A 113 -6.66 1.81 7.23
N GLY A 114 -6.53 2.64 6.20
CA GLY A 114 -6.77 4.08 6.25
C GLY A 114 -5.63 4.88 6.88
N THR A 115 -5.82 6.20 6.92
CA THR A 115 -4.97 7.18 7.60
C THR A 115 -5.72 7.75 8.81
N THR A 116 -5.04 8.49 9.71
CA THR A 116 -5.74 9.12 10.84
C THR A 116 -6.63 10.30 10.43
N GLY A 117 -6.65 10.66 9.14
CA GLY A 117 -7.31 11.87 8.63
C GLY A 117 -6.52 13.16 8.85
N LYS A 118 -5.29 13.08 9.37
CA LYS A 118 -4.36 14.23 9.43
C LYS A 118 -3.80 14.61 8.05
N SER A 119 -3.82 13.66 7.12
CA SER A 119 -3.38 13.82 5.74
C SER A 119 -4.42 13.17 4.82
N ASP A 120 -5.00 13.96 3.93
CA ASP A 120 -5.83 13.44 2.84
C ASP A 120 -4.92 12.82 1.79
N VAL A 121 -5.14 11.53 1.49
CA VAL A 121 -4.39 10.80 0.47
C VAL A 121 -5.31 10.56 -0.72
N LEU A 122 -4.89 11.03 -1.89
CA LEU A 122 -5.60 10.82 -3.14
C LEU A 122 -4.86 9.74 -3.96
N LYS A 123 -5.58 8.68 -4.30
CA LYS A 123 -5.10 7.61 -5.18
C LYS A 123 -5.38 7.99 -6.63
N ILE A 124 -4.34 8.07 -7.46
CA ILE A 124 -4.45 8.48 -8.87
C ILE A 124 -4.00 7.33 -9.75
N MET A 125 -4.92 6.78 -10.54
CA MET A 125 -4.60 5.73 -11.49
C MET A 125 -4.05 6.30 -12.80
N CYS A 126 -2.85 5.89 -13.19
CA CYS A 126 -2.24 6.16 -14.48
C CYS A 126 -2.10 4.86 -15.29
N PRO A 127 -3.00 4.60 -16.28
CA PRO A 127 -2.98 3.35 -17.06
C PRO A 127 -1.67 3.10 -17.82
N MET A 128 -0.95 4.16 -18.15
CA MET A 128 0.28 4.10 -18.96
C MET A 128 1.56 4.03 -18.11
N ALA A 129 1.46 4.08 -16.78
CA ALA A 129 2.63 3.97 -15.90
C ALA A 129 3.33 2.60 -16.03
N PHE A 130 4.61 2.57 -15.65
CA PHE A 130 5.45 1.36 -15.62
C PHE A 130 5.47 0.55 -16.94
N GLY A 131 5.44 1.26 -18.08
CA GLY A 131 5.45 0.63 -19.40
C GLY A 131 4.10 0.02 -19.78
N GLY A 132 2.99 0.66 -19.43
CA GLY A 132 1.63 0.22 -19.75
C GLY A 132 1.05 -0.83 -18.80
N LYS A 133 1.65 -1.01 -17.62
CA LYS A 133 1.16 -1.94 -16.60
C LYS A 133 0.09 -1.33 -15.69
N GLY A 134 -0.15 -0.02 -15.84
CA GLY A 134 -0.89 0.75 -14.86
C GLY A 134 -0.05 1.04 -13.63
N GLY A 135 -0.41 2.10 -12.91
CA GLY A 135 0.22 2.49 -11.65
C GLY A 135 -0.70 3.42 -10.89
N GLU A 136 -0.50 3.43 -9.57
CA GLU A 136 -1.24 4.22 -8.59
C GLU A 136 -0.30 5.01 -7.68
#